data_AF-A0A1Q8WW31-F1
#
_entry.id   AF-A0A1Q8WW31-F1
#
_cell.length_a   1.000
_cell.length_b   1.000
_cell.length_c   1.000
_cell.angle_alpha   90.00
_cell.angle_beta   90.00
_cell.angle_gamma   90.00
#
_symmetry.space_group_name_H-M   'P 1'
#
loop_
_entity.id
_entity.type
_entity.pdbx_description
1 polymer ?
#
loop_
_entity_poly.entity_id
_entity_poly.type
_entity_poly.pdbx_seq_one_letter_code
_entity_poly.pdbx_strand_id
1 'polypeptide(L)' 'MKTVEEMLDEIENANNGDGPDPVATVGDPALARIAVAQMRLCAAERALDEAVTDARDAGLSYQVIGDDLIGGE' A
#
# COMPACT_ATOMS: atom_id res chain seq x y z
N MET A 1 20.96 31.32 12.30
CA MET A 1 19.91 30.30 12.39
C MET A 1 19.08 30.46 11.14
N LYS A 2 18.91 29.40 10.35
CA LYS A 2 18.08 29.47 9.14
C LYS A 2 16.62 29.67 9.55
N THR A 3 15.86 30.40 8.74
CA THR A 3 14.41 30.52 8.92
C THR A 3 13.71 29.25 8.44
N VAL A 4 12.45 29.07 8.84
CA VAL A 4 11.62 27.95 8.37
C VAL A 4 11.45 28.01 6.84
N GLU A 5 11.31 29.21 6.28
CA GLU A 5 11.19 29.42 4.83
C GLU A 5 12.46 28.99 4.09
N GLU A 6 13.63 29.33 4.61
CA GLU A 6 14.91 28.88 4.02
C GLU A 6 15.09 27.35 4.11
N MET A 7 14.56 26.71 5.15
CA MET A 7 14.60 25.25 5.27
C MET A 7 13.63 24.56 4.30
N LEU A 8 12.47 25.17 4.02
CA LEU A 8 11.49 24.64 3.07
C LEU A 8 11.95 24.84 1.63
N ASP A 9 12.51 26.00 1.32
CA ASP A 9 13.06 26.33 -0.02
C ASP A 9 14.20 25.38 -0.41
N GLU A 10 15.06 25.02 0.55
CA GLU A 10 16.14 24.04 0.35
C GLU A 10 15.61 22.63 0.04
N ILE A 11 14.47 22.24 0.61
CA ILE A 11 13.83 20.93 0.35
C ILE A 11 13.11 20.96 -1.00
N GLU A 12 12.39 22.04 -1.31
CA GLU A 12 11.58 22.17 -2.52
C GLU A 12 12.45 22.35 -3.78
N ASN A 13 13.56 23.07 -3.68
CA ASN A 13 14.48 23.32 -4.80
C ASN A 13 15.70 22.38 -4.83
N ALA A 14 15.76 21.37 -3.94
CA ALA A 14 16.77 20.33 -4.02
C ALA A 14 16.75 19.70 -5.42
N ASN A 15 17.93 19.62 -6.06
CA ASN A 15 18.09 19.09 -7.41
C ASN A 15 17.20 19.79 -8.46
N ASN A 16 17.13 21.13 -8.43
CA ASN A 16 16.37 21.91 -9.43
C ASN A 16 14.87 21.58 -9.48
N GLY A 17 14.30 21.11 -8.36
CA GLY A 17 12.90 20.68 -8.26
C GLY A 17 12.66 19.22 -8.67
N ASP A 18 13.70 18.47 -9.04
CA ASP A 18 13.64 17.03 -9.32
C ASP A 18 13.60 16.20 -8.02
N GLY A 19 13.88 16.85 -6.88
CA GLY A 19 14.04 16.19 -5.59
C GLY A 19 15.38 15.44 -5.51
N PRO A 20 15.80 15.00 -4.31
CA PRO A 20 17.02 14.22 -4.18
C PRO A 20 16.96 13.00 -5.12
N ASP A 21 18.08 12.72 -5.82
CA ASP A 21 18.22 11.53 -6.66
C ASP A 21 17.62 10.33 -5.92
N PRO A 22 16.70 9.55 -6.52
CA PRO A 22 16.13 8.40 -5.85
C PRO A 22 17.26 7.48 -5.37
N VAL A 23 17.46 7.44 -4.06
CA VAL A 23 18.59 6.76 -3.39
C VAL A 23 18.66 5.27 -3.72
N ALA A 24 17.59 4.71 -4.28
CA ALA A 24 17.60 3.41 -4.90
C ALA A 24 16.61 3.37 -6.07
N THR A 25 17.12 3.18 -7.29
CA THR A 25 16.45 2.22 -8.19
C THR A 25 16.34 0.92 -7.40
N VAL A 26 15.18 0.27 -7.35
CA VAL A 26 14.98 -1.00 -6.63
C VAL A 26 15.75 -2.14 -7.35
N GLY A 27 17.08 -2.04 -7.36
CA GLY A 27 18.01 -3.07 -7.83
C GLY A 27 18.42 -4.01 -6.72
N ASP A 28 18.14 -3.66 -5.46
CA ASP A 28 18.35 -4.55 -4.33
C ASP A 28 17.31 -5.70 -4.37
N PRO A 29 17.75 -6.97 -4.47
CA PRO A 29 16.83 -8.10 -4.57
C PRO A 29 15.96 -8.32 -3.32
N ALA A 30 16.36 -7.84 -2.15
CA ALA A 30 15.55 -7.94 -0.94
C ALA A 30 14.40 -6.93 -0.95
N LEU A 31 14.66 -5.69 -1.37
CA LEU A 31 13.62 -4.69 -1.58
C LEU A 31 12.65 -5.09 -2.70
N ALA A 32 13.14 -5.70 -3.78
CA ALA A 32 12.28 -6.25 -4.84
C ALA A 32 11.33 -7.34 -4.31
N ARG A 33 11.80 -8.21 -3.40
CA ARG A 33 10.94 -9.22 -2.76
C ARG A 33 9.86 -8.60 -1.89
N ILE A 34 10.15 -7.50 -1.19
CA ILE A 34 9.17 -6.76 -0.40
C ILE A 34 8.09 -6.15 -1.31
N ALA A 35 8.49 -5.52 -2.42
CA ALA A 35 7.55 -4.96 -3.39
C ALA A 35 6.64 -6.04 -3.99
N VAL A 36 7.20 -7.21 -4.35
CA VAL A 36 6.41 -8.36 -4.84
C VAL A 36 5.45 -8.88 -3.77
N ALA A 37 5.87 -8.95 -2.50
CA ALA A 37 4.99 -9.35 -1.41
C ALA A 37 3.82 -8.37 -1.22
N GLN A 38 4.07 -7.06 -1.33
CA GLN A 38 3.02 -6.04 -1.29
C GLN A 38 2.05 -6.15 -2.45
N MET A 39 2.54 -6.38 -3.67
CA MET A 39 1.67 -6.60 -4.84
C MET A 39 0.78 -7.83 -4.65
N ARG A 40 1.32 -8.92 -4.09
CA ARG A 40 0.55 -10.13 -3.77
C ARG A 40 -0.49 -9.88 -2.69
N LEU A 41 -0.16 -9.11 -1.66
CA LEU A 41 -1.10 -8.71 -0.63
C LEU A 41 -2.27 -7.93 -1.23
N CYS A 42 -1.99 -6.92 -2.06
CA CYS A 42 -3.03 -6.13 -2.73
C CYS A 42 -3.91 -7.00 -3.66
N ALA A 43 -3.30 -7.96 -4.36
CA ALA A 43 -4.07 -8.91 -5.18
C ALA A 43 -4.98 -9.81 -4.33
N ALA A 44 -4.49 -10.26 -3.16
CA ALA A 44 -5.28 -11.08 -2.25
C ALA A 44 -6.43 -10.28 -1.60
N GLU A 45 -6.20 -9.03 -1.23
CA GLU A 45 -7.24 -8.12 -0.71
C GLU A 45 -8.34 -7.90 -1.77
N ARG A 46 -7.97 -7.67 -3.03
CA ARG A 46 -8.95 -7.54 -4.12
C ARG A 46 -9.76 -8.82 -4.33
N ALA A 47 -9.10 -9.97 -4.32
CA ALA A 47 -9.79 -11.26 -4.43
C ALA A 47 -10.74 -11.51 -3.25
N LEU A 48 -10.37 -11.05 -2.05
CA LEU A 48 -11.23 -11.09 -0.88
C LEU A 48 -12.47 -10.19 -1.04
N ASP A 49 -12.28 -8.95 -1.51
CA ASP A 49 -13.39 -8.02 -1.78
C ASP A 49 -14.37 -8.56 -2.83
N GLU A 50 -13.84 -9.20 -3.89
CA GLU A 50 -14.65 -9.89 -4.90
C GLU A 50 -15.45 -11.04 -4.29
N ALA A 51 -14.81 -11.90 -3.48
CA ALA A 51 -15.49 -13.02 -2.82
C ALA A 51 -16.59 -12.56 -1.84
N VAL A 52 -16.37 -11.46 -1.11
CA VAL A 52 -17.38 -10.85 -0.24
C VAL A 52 -18.56 -10.33 -1.06
N THR A 53 -18.29 -9.74 -2.23
CA THR A 53 -19.32 -9.27 -3.17
C THR A 53 -20.14 -10.44 -3.69
N ASP A 54 -19.50 -11.51 -4.16
CA ASP A 54 -20.17 -12.73 -4.64
C ASP A 54 -21.04 -13.37 -3.55
N ALA A 55 -20.53 -13.42 -2.30
CA ALA A 55 -21.29 -13.92 -1.15
C ALA A 55 -22.53 -13.06 -0.87
N ARG A 56 -22.44 -11.74 -1.07
CA ARG A 56 -23.58 -10.84 -0.97
C ARG A 56 -24.60 -11.03 -2.07
N ASP A 57 -24.15 -11.19 -3.30
CA ASP A 57 -25.03 -11.47 -4.44
C ASP A 57 -25.73 -12.83 -4.30
N ALA A 58 -25.10 -13.79 -3.63
CA ALA A 58 -25.71 -15.06 -3.21
C ALA A 58 -26.72 -14.92 -2.04
N GLY A 59 -26.89 -13.71 -1.49
CA GLY A 59 -27.87 -13.42 -0.44
C GLY A 59 -27.39 -13.66 0.99
N LEU A 60 -26.09 -13.93 1.21
CA LEU A 60 -25.55 -14.14 2.56
C LEU A 60 -25.53 -12.82 3.35
N SER A 61 -25.70 -12.93 4.67
CA SER A 61 -25.64 -11.77 5.57
C SER A 61 -24.17 -11.42 5.87
N TYR A 62 -23.87 -10.13 6.14
CA TYR A 62 -22.52 -9.76 6.61
C TYR A 62 -22.14 -10.41 7.93
N GLN A 63 -23.11 -10.85 8.74
CA GLN A 63 -22.82 -11.63 9.94
C GLN A 63 -22.23 -12.98 9.56
N VAL A 64 -22.89 -13.73 8.67
CA VAL A 64 -22.42 -15.05 8.22
C VAL A 64 -21.07 -14.95 7.51
N ILE A 65 -20.90 -13.94 6.66
CA ILE A 65 -19.62 -13.69 5.98
C ILE A 65 -18.53 -13.33 7.01
N GLY A 66 -18.83 -12.48 7.98
CA GLY A 66 -17.89 -12.08 9.03
C GLY A 66 -17.48 -13.25 9.94
N ASP A 67 -18.43 -14.11 10.31
CA ASP A 67 -18.16 -15.29 11.13
C ASP A 67 -17.19 -16.27 10.45
N ASP A 68 -17.25 -16.41 9.12
CA ASP A 68 -16.31 -17.22 8.34
C ASP A 68 -14.93 -16.55 8.21
N LEU A 69 -14.88 -15.22 8.00
CA LEU A 69 -13.63 -14.46 7.85
C LEU A 69 -12.80 -14.36 9.13
N ILE A 70 -13.45 -14.33 10.30
CA ILE A 70 -12.78 -14.19 11.60
C ILE A 70 -12.31 -15.55 12.13
N GLY A 71 -12.70 -16.65 11.46
CA GLY A 71 -12.51 -18.00 11.95
C GLY A 71 -13.45 -18.26 13.11
N GLY A 72 -14.69 -18.64 12.82
CA GLY A 72 -15.68 -18.96 13.84
C GLY A 72 -15.19 -20.02 14.83
N GLU A 73 -14.91 -19.57 16.05
CA GLU A 73 -14.93 -20.39 17.27
C GLU A 73 -16.28 -20.23 17.98
#